data_AF-D5P1R0-F1
#
_entry.id   AF-D5P1R0-F1
#
_cell.length_a   1.000
_cell.length_b   1.000
_cell.length_c   1.000
_cell.angle_alpha   90.00
_cell.angle_beta   90.00
_cell.angle_gamma   90.00
#
_symmetry.space_group_name_H-M   'P 1'
#
loop_
_entity.id
_entity.type
_entity.pdbx_description
1 polymer ?
#
loop_
_entity_poly.entity_id
_entity_poly.type
_entity_poly.pdbx_seq_one_letter_code
_entity_poly.pdbx_strand_id
1 'polypeptide(L)'
;MRHTDGQPLYITLGPAGIERAYVITAVSIVPGDTAAAQGSGGDPWLQHRVVTLLQWQFNDTAHTVVDQDTGNAHGEAVKLIPGISASKITVIIRHTSRPVAAPQPSVSAPDGGPFGGILGGPTPATGPEPTNGPDPTGFGSGHDTDPSDGTFAVSSIKVIGHQAT
;
A
#
# COMPACT_ATOMS: atom_id res chain seq x y z
N MET A 1 -3.51 19.39 6.89
CA MET A 1 -4.31 18.63 5.90
C MET A 1 -3.47 18.52 4.65
N ARG A 2 -3.16 17.30 4.18
CA ARG A 2 -2.40 17.11 2.94
C ARG A 2 -3.35 17.17 1.74
N HIS A 3 -2.81 17.56 0.59
CA HIS A 3 -3.58 17.86 -0.63
C HIS A 3 -4.34 16.63 -1.21
N THR A 4 -3.95 15.41 -0.83
CA THR A 4 -4.52 14.15 -1.32
C THR A 4 -5.47 13.46 -0.33
N ASP A 5 -5.54 13.91 0.92
CA ASP A 5 -6.51 13.42 1.89
C ASP A 5 -7.87 14.11 1.62
N GLY A 6 -8.94 13.31 1.54
CA GLY A 6 -10.30 13.78 1.28
C GLY A 6 -10.71 13.79 -0.20
N GLN A 7 -9.86 13.34 -1.12
CA GLN A 7 -10.21 13.25 -2.54
C GLN A 7 -11.25 12.14 -2.78
N PRO A 8 -12.41 12.44 -3.41
CA PRO A 8 -13.41 11.45 -3.74
C PRO A 8 -13.12 10.79 -5.09
N LEU A 9 -13.38 9.49 -5.18
CA LEU A 9 -13.51 8.71 -6.40
C LEU A 9 -14.96 8.26 -6.55
N TYR A 10 -15.52 8.44 -7.74
CA TYR A 10 -16.89 8.05 -8.04
C TYR A 10 -16.92 6.82 -8.93
N ILE A 11 -17.68 5.80 -8.52
CA ILE A 11 -17.89 4.57 -9.27
C ILE A 11 -19.39 4.46 -9.56
N THR A 12 -19.73 4.39 -10.84
CA THR A 12 -21.09 4.08 -11.29
C THR A 12 -21.12 2.65 -11.81
N LEU A 13 -22.04 1.85 -11.30
CA LEU A 13 -22.21 0.45 -11.67
C LEU A 13 -23.16 0.30 -12.86
N GLY A 14 -22.89 -0.70 -13.69
CA GLY A 14 -23.64 -1.00 -14.90
C GLY A 14 -22.82 -0.78 -16.18
N PRO A 15 -23.40 -1.06 -17.36
CA PRO A 15 -22.77 -0.74 -18.64
C PRO A 15 -22.41 0.74 -18.75
N ALA A 16 -21.41 1.07 -19.55
CA ALA A 16 -21.01 2.46 -19.78
C ALA A 16 -22.22 3.31 -20.22
N GLY A 17 -22.51 4.36 -19.45
CA GLY A 17 -23.66 5.25 -19.69
C GLY A 17 -25.02 4.74 -19.19
N ILE A 18 -25.09 3.52 -18.61
CA ILE A 18 -26.33 2.93 -18.10
C ILE A 18 -26.13 2.49 -16.65
N GLU A 19 -26.63 3.30 -15.73
CA GLU A 19 -26.62 3.00 -14.30
C GLU A 19 -27.54 1.80 -13.99
N ARG A 20 -27.02 0.83 -13.22
CA ARG A 20 -27.78 -0.34 -12.76
C ARG A 20 -27.45 -0.66 -11.30
N ALA A 21 -28.46 -1.09 -10.57
CA ALA A 21 -28.31 -1.54 -9.18
C ALA A 21 -27.73 -2.95 -9.12
N TYR A 22 -26.80 -3.15 -8.19
CA TYR A 22 -26.20 -4.43 -7.85
C TYR A 22 -26.30 -4.64 -6.34
N VAL A 23 -26.45 -5.90 -5.93
CA VAL A 23 -26.29 -6.32 -4.54
C VAL A 23 -24.79 -6.50 -4.29
N ILE A 24 -24.22 -5.61 -3.50
CA ILE A 24 -22.79 -5.56 -3.18
C ILE A 24 -22.52 -6.35 -1.91
N THR A 25 -21.64 -7.34 -2.00
CA THR A 25 -21.29 -8.25 -0.90
C THR A 25 -19.87 -8.04 -0.40
N ALA A 26 -19.00 -7.45 -1.22
CA ALA A 26 -17.66 -7.05 -0.81
C ALA A 26 -17.11 -5.93 -1.71
N VAL A 27 -16.11 -5.24 -1.19
CA VAL A 27 -15.26 -4.29 -1.92
C VAL A 27 -13.80 -4.65 -1.66
N SER A 28 -12.92 -4.41 -2.63
CA SER A 28 -11.50 -4.62 -2.44
C SER A 28 -10.67 -3.51 -3.07
N ILE A 29 -9.48 -3.32 -2.50
CA ILE A 29 -8.48 -2.38 -2.97
C ILE A 29 -7.10 -3.03 -2.88
N VAL A 30 -6.26 -2.81 -3.88
CA VAL A 30 -4.82 -3.01 -3.78
C VAL A 30 -4.22 -1.62 -3.63
N PRO A 31 -3.91 -1.17 -2.40
CA PRO A 31 -3.24 0.13 -2.19
C PRO A 31 -1.84 0.06 -2.79
N GLY A 32 -1.21 1.21 -3.07
CA GLY A 32 0.15 1.31 -3.61
C GLY A 32 0.30 0.89 -5.08
N ASP A 33 1.52 0.99 -5.59
CA ASP A 33 1.88 0.56 -6.96
C ASP A 33 2.52 -0.83 -6.92
N THR A 34 1.85 -1.79 -7.54
CA THR A 34 2.31 -3.19 -7.64
C THR A 34 2.70 -3.58 -9.07
N ALA A 35 2.79 -2.62 -10.00
CA ALA A 35 3.22 -2.92 -11.36
C ALA A 35 4.66 -3.40 -11.37
N ALA A 36 5.01 -4.35 -12.26
CA ALA A 36 6.41 -4.71 -12.43
C ALA A 36 7.20 -3.49 -12.96
N ALA A 37 8.29 -3.12 -12.29
CA ALA A 37 9.09 -1.99 -12.69
C ALA A 37 9.59 -2.16 -14.14
N GLN A 38 9.14 -1.28 -15.03
CA GLN A 38 9.58 -1.23 -16.43
C GLN A 38 10.97 -0.56 -16.48
N GLY A 39 12.00 -1.27 -16.03
CA GLY A 39 13.40 -0.86 -16.15
C GLY A 39 13.92 0.14 -15.10
N SER A 40 13.09 0.68 -14.21
CA SER A 40 13.55 1.40 -13.01
C SER A 40 13.95 0.37 -11.96
N GLY A 41 15.24 0.22 -11.64
CA GLY A 41 15.72 -0.82 -10.70
C GLY A 41 15.24 -0.70 -9.24
N GLY A 42 14.23 0.11 -8.94
CA GLY A 42 13.63 0.29 -7.61
C GLY A 42 12.24 -0.33 -7.51
N ASP A 43 11.84 -0.69 -6.29
CA ASP A 43 10.51 -1.19 -5.99
C ASP A 43 9.46 -0.07 -6.20
N PRO A 44 8.48 -0.23 -7.12
CA PRO A 44 7.46 0.76 -7.38
C PRO A 44 6.57 1.01 -6.16
N TRP A 45 6.45 0.03 -5.26
CA TRP A 45 5.75 0.18 -4.00
C TRP A 45 6.30 1.33 -3.16
N LEU A 46 7.62 1.52 -3.20
CA LEU A 46 8.33 2.53 -2.42
C LEU A 46 8.28 3.94 -3.03
N GLN A 47 7.79 4.07 -4.27
CA GLN A 47 7.77 5.35 -5.00
C GLN A 47 6.58 6.24 -4.63
N HIS A 48 5.55 5.67 -4.02
CA HIS A 48 4.29 6.35 -3.75
C HIS A 48 3.80 6.04 -2.34
N ARG A 49 3.05 6.96 -1.72
CA ARG A 49 2.31 6.63 -0.50
C ARG A 49 1.25 5.58 -0.78
N VAL A 50 0.87 4.87 0.28
CA VAL A 50 -0.13 3.81 0.26
C VAL A 50 -1.39 4.27 0.98
N VAL A 51 -2.55 3.97 0.41
CA VAL A 51 -3.83 4.25 1.07
C VAL A 51 -3.97 3.33 2.28
N THR A 52 -4.17 3.89 3.47
CA THR A 52 -4.28 3.15 4.74
C THR A 52 -5.68 3.18 5.32
N LEU A 53 -6.41 4.28 5.15
CA LEU A 53 -7.82 4.35 5.50
C LEU A 53 -8.60 4.97 4.35
N LEU A 54 -9.66 4.29 3.96
CA LEU A 54 -10.66 4.80 3.03
C LEU A 54 -12.06 4.61 3.59
N GLN A 55 -12.98 5.39 3.05
CA GLN A 55 -14.40 5.31 3.35
C GLN A 55 -15.18 5.05 2.08
N TRP A 56 -16.05 4.03 2.14
CA TRP A 56 -17.00 3.69 1.10
C TRP A 56 -18.37 4.28 1.47
N GLN A 57 -19.01 4.98 0.54
CA GLN A 57 -20.36 5.46 0.69
C GLN A 57 -21.21 4.91 -0.45
N PHE A 58 -22.34 4.32 -0.10
CA PHE A 58 -23.24 3.68 -1.03
C PHE A 58 -24.53 4.49 -1.15
N ASN A 59 -25.13 4.51 -2.34
CA ASN A 59 -26.40 5.20 -2.58
C ASN A 59 -27.62 4.31 -2.30
N ASP A 60 -27.49 3.32 -1.41
CA ASP A 60 -28.62 2.51 -0.93
C ASP A 60 -29.57 3.36 -0.09
N THR A 61 -30.74 2.80 0.26
CA THR A 61 -31.78 3.52 1.02
C THR A 61 -31.31 4.03 2.38
N ALA A 62 -30.35 3.34 3.02
CA ALA A 62 -29.81 3.75 4.31
C ALA A 62 -28.61 4.69 4.19
N HIS A 63 -28.14 5.00 2.97
CA HIS A 63 -26.90 5.74 2.72
C HIS A 63 -25.73 5.14 3.50
N THR A 64 -25.52 3.85 3.34
CA THR A 64 -24.56 3.06 4.10
C THR A 64 -23.15 3.63 3.91
N VAL A 65 -22.43 3.81 5.02
CA VAL A 65 -21.04 4.25 5.04
C VAL A 65 -20.19 3.21 5.74
N VAL A 66 -19.09 2.79 5.11
CA VAL A 66 -18.18 1.77 5.62
C VAL A 66 -16.74 2.25 5.56
N ASP A 67 -16.09 2.32 6.71
CA ASP A 67 -14.65 2.53 6.78
C ASP A 67 -13.89 1.20 6.55
N GLN A 68 -12.81 1.28 5.77
CA GLN A 68 -11.88 0.18 5.52
C GLN A 68 -10.45 0.64 5.78
N ASP A 69 -9.84 0.01 6.77
CA ASP A 69 -8.39 0.04 6.99
C ASP A 69 -7.73 -1.03 6.10
N THR A 70 -6.69 -0.65 5.37
CA THR A 70 -5.95 -1.57 4.49
C THR A 70 -4.76 -2.22 5.19
N GLY A 71 -4.40 -1.76 6.39
CA GLY A 71 -3.27 -2.23 7.16
C GLY A 71 -1.91 -1.98 6.50
N ASN A 72 -1.82 -1.06 5.54
CA ASN A 72 -0.62 -0.89 4.70
C ASN A 72 -0.23 -2.21 4.01
N ALA A 73 -1.22 -3.02 3.62
CA ALA A 73 -0.99 -4.32 3.03
C ALA A 73 -0.36 -4.20 1.64
N HIS A 74 0.73 -4.94 1.42
CA HIS A 74 1.33 -5.14 0.10
C HIS A 74 0.55 -6.22 -0.67
N GLY A 75 -0.68 -5.90 -1.07
CA GLY A 75 -1.60 -6.84 -1.71
C GLY A 75 -3.07 -6.42 -1.62
N GLU A 76 -3.98 -7.36 -1.89
CA GLU A 76 -5.42 -7.09 -1.90
C GLU A 76 -5.99 -7.03 -0.46
N ALA A 77 -6.57 -5.88 -0.12
CA ALA A 77 -7.34 -5.67 1.09
C ALA A 77 -8.84 -5.75 0.76
N VAL A 78 -9.50 -6.78 1.29
CA VAL A 78 -10.94 -7.05 1.05
C VAL A 78 -11.77 -6.66 2.28
N LYS A 79 -12.91 -5.99 2.05
CA LYS A 79 -13.90 -5.66 3.08
C LYS A 79 -15.25 -6.25 2.69
N LEU A 80 -15.83 -7.03 3.62
CA LEU A 80 -17.19 -7.56 3.47
C LEU A 80 -18.23 -6.45 3.68
N ILE A 81 -19.28 -6.50 2.87
CA ILE A 81 -20.42 -5.56 2.87
C ILE A 81 -21.70 -6.38 3.10
N PRO A 82 -22.68 -5.90 3.89
CA PRO A 82 -23.85 -6.68 4.30
C PRO A 82 -24.92 -6.83 3.19
N GLY A 83 -24.51 -7.05 1.94
CA GLY A 83 -25.43 -7.34 0.84
C GLY A 83 -26.35 -6.17 0.48
N ILE A 84 -25.80 -4.96 0.37
CA ILE A 84 -26.59 -3.75 0.10
C ILE A 84 -26.83 -3.54 -1.39
N SER A 85 -28.00 -3.02 -1.75
CA SER A 85 -28.33 -2.69 -3.14
C SER A 85 -27.95 -1.25 -3.46
N ALA A 86 -26.98 -1.07 -4.38
CA ALA A 86 -26.49 0.24 -4.77
C ALA A 86 -26.09 0.26 -6.26
N SER A 87 -26.08 1.45 -6.85
CA SER A 87 -25.67 1.71 -8.23
C SER A 87 -24.54 2.73 -8.33
N LYS A 88 -24.31 3.52 -7.28
CA LYS A 88 -23.24 4.51 -7.18
C LYS A 88 -22.50 4.33 -5.86
N ILE A 89 -21.19 4.45 -5.94
CA ILE A 89 -20.29 4.34 -4.80
C ILE A 89 -19.35 5.54 -4.81
N THR A 90 -19.26 6.23 -3.69
CA THR A 90 -18.23 7.25 -3.47
C THR A 90 -17.16 6.67 -2.57
N VAL A 91 -15.92 6.67 -3.03
CA VAL A 91 -14.74 6.24 -2.27
C VAL A 91 -13.99 7.48 -1.84
N ILE A 92 -13.76 7.66 -0.54
CA ILE A 92 -13.01 8.80 -0.01
C ILE A 92 -11.72 8.28 0.60
N ILE A 93 -10.58 8.73 0.08
CA ILE A 93 -9.27 8.43 0.67
C ILE A 93 -9.10 9.33 1.87
N ARG A 94 -9.03 8.74 3.08
CA ARG A 94 -8.96 9.50 4.34
C ARG A 94 -7.54 9.66 4.84
N HIS A 95 -6.72 8.61 4.72
CA HIS A 95 -5.34 8.63 5.16
C HIS A 95 -4.43 7.84 4.24
N THR A 96 -3.24 8.39 4.02
CA THR A 96 -2.13 7.72 3.34
C THR A 96 -0.91 7.62 4.25
N SER A 97 -0.17 6.52 4.18
CA SER A 97 1.07 6.32 4.93
C SER A 97 2.25 6.13 3.99
N ARG A 98 3.48 6.23 4.52
CA ARG A 98 4.65 5.83 3.74
C ARG A 98 4.65 4.31 3.60
N PRO A 99 4.99 3.78 2.42
CA PRO A 99 5.16 2.35 2.26
C PRO A 99 6.29 1.88 3.19
N VAL A 100 6.06 0.80 3.91
CA VAL A 100 7.15 0.08 4.58
C VAL A 100 7.66 -0.96 3.60
N ALA A 101 8.99 -1.12 3.50
CA ALA A 101 9.56 -2.20 2.71
C ALA A 101 8.98 -3.53 3.20
N ALA A 102 8.45 -4.34 2.28
CA ALA A 102 8.02 -5.69 2.62
C ALA A 102 9.22 -6.45 3.21
N PRO A 103 9.02 -7.31 4.23
CA PRO A 103 10.08 -8.18 4.70
C PRO A 103 10.64 -8.95 3.50
N GLN A 104 11.91 -8.75 3.16
CA GLN A 104 12.54 -9.57 2.14
C GLN A 104 12.46 -11.02 2.60
N PRO A 105 12.04 -11.98 1.74
CA PRO A 105 12.15 -13.38 2.09
C PRO A 105 13.62 -13.64 2.44
N SER A 106 13.88 -14.00 3.69
CA SER A 106 15.18 -14.48 4.10
C SER A 106 15.46 -15.74 3.31
N VAL A 107 16.35 -15.64 2.33
CA VAL A 107 16.94 -16.82 1.73
C VAL A 107 17.80 -17.43 2.83
N SER A 108 17.25 -18.40 3.55
CA SER A 108 18.09 -19.34 4.28
C SER A 108 18.99 -19.97 3.23
N ALA A 109 20.27 -19.59 3.24
CA ALA A 109 21.28 -20.31 2.49
C ALA A 109 21.12 -21.81 2.85
N PRO A 110 21.13 -22.74 1.88
CA PRO A 110 21.02 -24.14 2.19
C PRO A 110 22.16 -24.49 3.15
N ASP A 111 21.78 -24.94 4.35
CA ASP A 111 22.69 -25.51 5.35
C ASP A 111 23.67 -26.45 4.63
N GLY A 112 24.93 -26.02 4.59
CA GLY A 112 26.01 -26.81 4.06
C GLY A 112 26.09 -28.12 4.82
N GLY A 113 25.99 -29.23 4.08
CA GLY A 113 26.06 -30.57 4.61
C GLY A 113 27.37 -30.88 5.38
N PRO A 114 27.41 -32.02 6.09
CA PRO A 114 28.28 -32.26 7.25
C PRO A 114 29.76 -32.58 6.94
N PHE A 115 30.31 -32.10 5.83
CA PHE A 115 31.73 -32.32 5.51
C PHE A 115 32.57 -31.13 5.97
N GLY A 116 32.88 -31.12 7.26
CA GLY A 116 33.93 -30.26 7.81
C GLY A 116 35.33 -30.74 7.39
N GLY A 117 36.21 -29.80 7.02
CA GLY A 117 37.63 -30.12 6.83
C GLY A 117 38.48 -29.08 6.10
N ILE A 118 38.92 -28.05 6.84
CA ILE A 118 40.33 -27.59 6.95
C ILE A 118 41.00 -26.94 5.72
N LEU A 119 41.27 -25.62 5.83
CA LEU A 119 42.53 -24.87 5.53
C LEU A 119 42.28 -23.46 4.99
N GLY A 120 42.56 -22.43 5.80
CA GLY A 120 42.92 -21.08 5.34
C GLY A 120 42.07 -19.93 5.88
N GLY A 121 42.47 -19.38 7.04
CA GLY A 121 42.10 -18.00 7.41
C GLY A 121 42.84 -16.96 6.56
N PRO A 122 42.40 -15.70 6.57
CA PRO A 122 42.93 -14.80 7.58
C PRO A 122 41.86 -13.98 8.33
N THR A 123 42.26 -13.62 9.54
CA THR A 123 41.65 -12.77 10.57
C THR A 123 40.96 -11.49 10.06
N PRO A 124 39.84 -11.06 10.67
CA PRO A 124 39.52 -9.65 10.79
C PRO A 124 39.98 -9.13 12.16
N ALA A 125 40.81 -8.09 12.10
CA ALA A 125 41.37 -7.38 13.23
C ALA A 125 40.30 -6.74 14.13
N THR A 126 40.67 -6.58 15.40
CA THR A 126 39.99 -5.81 16.44
C THR A 126 39.86 -4.33 16.06
N GLY A 127 38.64 -3.79 16.19
CA GLY A 127 38.37 -2.38 16.52
C GLY A 127 37.57 -1.56 15.49
N PRO A 128 36.86 -0.49 15.90
CA PRO A 128 36.22 -0.24 17.20
C PRO A 128 34.70 0.06 17.08
N GLU A 129 34.05 -0.04 18.24
CA GLU A 129 32.75 0.51 18.66
C GLU A 129 32.39 1.85 17.99
N PRO A 130 31.13 2.12 17.58
CA PRO A 130 30.74 3.45 17.11
C PRO A 130 30.66 4.41 18.31
N THR A 131 31.77 5.09 18.58
CA THR A 131 31.84 6.22 19.50
C THR A 131 30.98 7.38 19.02
N ASN A 132 30.05 7.81 19.88
CA ASN A 132 29.47 9.15 19.86
C ASN A 132 30.57 10.22 19.86
N GLY A 133 30.53 11.14 18.89
CA GLY A 133 31.36 12.33 18.85
C GLY A 133 30.71 13.43 17.98
N PRO A 134 30.60 14.69 18.45
CA PRO A 134 29.88 15.75 17.75
C PRO A 134 30.76 16.68 16.88
N ASP A 135 30.10 17.26 15.86
CA ASP A 135 30.31 18.57 15.16
C ASP A 135 31.48 18.72 14.14
N PRO A 136 31.49 19.69 13.16
CA PRO A 136 30.63 20.89 13.00
C PRO A 136 30.15 21.33 11.59
N THR A 137 29.06 22.11 11.60
CA THR A 137 28.65 23.17 10.64
C THR A 137 28.48 22.85 9.14
N GLY A 138 27.22 22.66 8.74
CA GLY A 138 26.72 22.90 7.38
C GLY A 138 25.25 23.31 7.44
N PHE A 139 24.97 24.61 7.57
CA PHE A 139 23.62 25.15 7.52
C PHE A 139 23.08 25.05 6.09
N GLY A 140 22.00 24.30 5.92
CA GLY A 140 21.28 24.17 4.67
C GLY A 140 20.32 23.01 4.76
N SER A 141 19.22 23.21 5.49
CA SER A 141 18.09 22.29 5.63
C SER A 141 17.48 21.98 4.27
N GLY A 142 18.08 21.06 3.51
CA GLY A 142 17.36 20.30 2.52
C GLY A 142 16.35 19.47 3.29
N HIS A 143 15.07 19.78 3.15
CA HIS A 143 14.00 18.90 3.61
C HIS A 143 14.30 17.52 3.00
N ASP A 144 14.74 16.54 3.79
CA ASP A 144 14.84 15.13 3.39
C ASP A 144 13.41 14.68 3.05
N THR A 145 12.98 15.03 1.85
CA THR A 145 11.64 14.77 1.35
C THR A 145 11.71 13.35 0.84
N ASP A 146 11.09 12.45 1.58
CA ASP A 146 10.94 11.07 1.16
C ASP A 146 10.31 11.04 -0.25
N PRO A 147 10.87 10.28 -1.20
CA PRO A 147 10.41 10.28 -2.59
C PRO A 147 8.92 9.92 -2.70
N SER A 148 8.36 9.17 -1.74
CA SER A 148 6.95 8.81 -1.72
C SER A 148 6.02 9.98 -1.40
N ASP A 149 6.48 11.03 -0.71
CA ASP A 149 5.61 12.04 -0.08
C ASP A 149 4.83 12.93 -1.06
N GLY A 150 5.16 12.91 -2.36
CA GLY A 150 4.50 13.73 -3.38
C GLY A 150 3.17 13.16 -3.91
N THR A 151 2.94 11.85 -3.82
CA THR A 151 1.79 11.16 -4.45
C THR A 151 1.36 9.92 -3.66
N PHE A 152 0.19 9.37 -3.99
CA PHE A 152 -0.18 8.02 -3.56
C PHE A 152 -0.55 7.18 -4.78
N ALA A 153 -0.47 5.87 -4.64
CA ALA A 153 -0.87 4.92 -5.67
C ALA A 153 -1.99 3.98 -5.19
N VAL A 154 -2.79 3.53 -6.14
CA VAL A 154 -3.79 2.46 -5.97
C VAL A 154 -3.76 1.64 -7.26
N SER A 155 -3.39 0.37 -7.14
CA SER A 155 -3.23 -0.51 -8.31
C SER A 155 -4.55 -1.09 -8.80
N SER A 156 -5.50 -1.37 -7.90
CA SER A 156 -6.83 -1.81 -8.30
C SER A 156 -7.88 -1.51 -7.26
N ILE A 157 -9.12 -1.34 -7.73
CA ILE A 157 -10.34 -1.29 -6.92
C ILE A 157 -11.34 -2.25 -7.56
N LYS A 158 -11.99 -3.07 -6.74
CA LYS A 158 -13.04 -3.99 -7.20
C LYS A 158 -14.29 -3.84 -6.33
N VAL A 159 -15.43 -3.95 -6.97
CA VAL A 159 -16.75 -4.07 -6.33
C VAL A 159 -17.26 -5.46 -6.65
N ILE A 160 -17.62 -6.22 -5.61
CA ILE A 160 -17.96 -7.64 -5.72
C ILE A 160 -19.42 -7.82 -5.33
N GLY A 161 -20.18 -8.43 -6.22
CA GLY A 161 -21.63 -8.58 -6.06
C GLY A 161 -22.29 -9.22 -7.27
N HIS A 162 -23.61 -9.14 -7.31
CA HIS A 162 -24.44 -9.62 -8.42
C HIS A 162 -25.51 -8.59 -8.77
N GLN A 163 -26.07 -8.67 -9.98
CA GLN A 163 -27.12 -7.75 -10.39
C GLN A 163 -28.32 -7.88 -9.44
N ALA A 164 -28.89 -6.75 -9.01
CA ALA A 164 -30.12 -6.77 -8.24
C ALA A 164 -31.27 -7.31 -9.11
N THR A 165 -32.06 -8.22 -8.53
CA THR A 165 -33.26 -8.81 -9.14
C THR A 165 -34.45 -7.85 -9.08
#